data_AF-A0A7S3GSB6-F1
#
_entry.id   AF-A0A7S3GSB6-F1
#
_cell.length_a   1.000
_cell.length_b   1.000
_cell.length_c   1.000
_cell.angle_alpha   90.00
_cell.angle_beta   90.00
_cell.angle_gamma   90.00
#
_symmetry.space_group_name_H-M   'P 1'
#
loop_
_entity.id
_entity.type
_entity.pdbx_description
1 polymer ?
#
loop_
_entity_poly.entity_id
_entity_poly.type
_entity_poly.pdbx_seq_one_letter_code
_entity_poly.pdbx_strand_id
1 'polypeptide(L)'
;PDLLQKVIGDSHPELADSKSIRGKLHQEWEELGLLKAPDRRDNGVHFSKSAFEGLADRLVWSKGAMMFTDPFGSRLLGSNIPSLTVQNWLRNPVVQGKCIFGHMYALEAEECLMKAQSLIASATHRRGNLASLLKAKASLNTNKIAPAP
;
A
#
# COMPACT_ATOMS: atom_id res chain seq x y z
N PRO A 1 6.58 3.33 15.74
CA PRO A 1 7.98 2.86 15.53
C PRO A 1 8.48 1.85 16.58
N ASP A 2 8.22 2.13 17.86
CA ASP A 2 8.79 1.39 19.00
C ASP A 2 8.30 -0.06 19.11
N LEU A 3 7.02 -0.31 18.85
CA LEU A 3 6.42 -1.65 18.96
C LEU A 3 7.01 -2.66 17.98
N LEU A 4 7.25 -2.27 16.73
CA LEU A 4 7.80 -3.20 15.74
C LEU A 4 9.21 -3.63 16.11
N GLN A 5 10.05 -2.69 16.56
CA GLN A 5 11.41 -3.02 16.95
C GLN A 5 11.45 -3.87 18.23
N LYS A 6 10.65 -3.51 19.24
CA LYS A 6 10.64 -4.21 20.53
C LYS A 6 9.97 -5.57 20.48
N VAL A 7 8.89 -5.71 19.70
CA VAL A 7 8.09 -6.94 19.65
C VAL A 7 8.53 -7.83 18.49
N ILE A 8 8.64 -7.30 17.27
CA ILE A 8 9.00 -8.13 16.10
C ILE A 8 10.51 -8.31 15.99
N GLY A 9 11.28 -7.23 16.10
CA GLY A 9 12.73 -7.24 15.94
C GLY A 9 13.20 -6.98 14.51
N ASP A 10 14.51 -6.75 14.35
CA ASP A 10 15.14 -6.47 13.06
C ASP A 10 14.84 -7.56 12.03
N SER A 11 14.80 -7.20 10.76
CA SER A 11 14.66 -8.16 9.66
C SER A 11 15.78 -9.20 9.59
N HIS A 12 16.98 -8.89 10.09
CA HIS A 12 18.07 -9.83 10.33
C HIS A 12 18.00 -10.27 11.79
N PRO A 13 17.58 -11.52 12.07
CA PRO A 13 17.35 -11.97 13.44
C PRO A 13 18.57 -11.88 14.37
N GLU A 14 19.78 -11.97 13.82
CA GLU A 14 21.05 -11.78 14.56
C GLU A 14 21.25 -10.36 15.12
N LEU A 15 20.64 -9.34 14.48
CA LEU A 15 20.70 -7.94 14.89
C LEU A 15 19.48 -7.53 15.72
N ALA A 16 18.52 -8.42 15.89
CA ALA A 16 17.29 -8.13 16.62
C ALA A 16 17.54 -8.10 18.13
N ASP A 17 16.76 -7.29 18.85
CA ASP A 17 16.75 -7.32 20.32
C ASP A 17 16.41 -8.74 20.80
N SER A 18 17.18 -9.27 21.74
CA SER A 18 17.03 -10.64 22.25
C SER A 18 15.66 -10.92 22.88
N LYS A 19 14.92 -9.87 23.26
CA LYS A 19 13.56 -9.99 23.81
C LYS A 19 12.47 -9.92 22.75
N SER A 20 12.80 -9.53 21.52
CA SER A 20 11.86 -9.53 20.39
C SER A 20 11.61 -10.95 19.89
N ILE A 21 10.54 -11.15 19.12
CA ILE A 21 10.19 -12.45 18.52
C ILE A 21 11.34 -12.97 17.66
N ARG A 22 11.91 -12.14 16.77
CA ARG A 22 13.02 -12.56 15.91
C ARG A 22 14.30 -12.83 16.69
N GLY A 23 14.60 -12.01 17.70
CA GLY A 23 15.76 -12.24 18.55
C GLY A 23 15.67 -13.56 19.31
N LYS A 24 14.51 -13.85 19.91
CA LYS A 24 14.25 -15.15 20.56
C LYS A 24 14.34 -16.30 19.59
N LEU A 25 13.71 -16.20 18.42
CA LEU A 25 13.79 -17.22 17.38
C LEU A 25 15.24 -17.49 16.94
N HIS A 26 16.09 -16.46 16.88
CA HIS A 26 17.49 -16.61 16.54
C HIS A 26 18.35 -17.19 17.66
N GLN A 27 18.01 -16.94 18.93
CA GLN A 27 18.75 -17.49 20.07
C GLN A 27 18.37 -18.93 20.36
N GLU A 28 17.07 -19.25 20.25
CA GLU A 28 16.48 -20.51 20.69
C GLU A 28 16.24 -21.46 19.51
N TRP A 29 16.79 -21.20 18.31
CA TRP A 29 16.45 -21.94 17.07
C TRP A 29 16.68 -23.46 17.16
N GLU A 30 17.78 -23.90 17.79
CA GLU A 30 18.08 -25.32 17.98
C GLU A 30 17.07 -25.98 18.93
N GLU A 31 16.75 -25.31 20.04
CA GLU A 31 15.76 -25.79 21.03
C GLU A 31 14.35 -25.86 20.43
N LEU A 32 14.03 -24.95 19.52
CA LEU A 32 12.79 -24.94 18.74
C LEU A 32 12.77 -25.98 17.60
N GLY A 33 13.86 -26.73 17.40
CA GLY A 33 13.96 -27.78 16.39
C GLY A 33 14.11 -27.28 14.96
N LEU A 34 14.60 -26.05 14.77
CA LEU A 34 14.91 -25.53 13.43
C LEU A 34 16.22 -26.13 12.91
N LEU A 35 16.31 -26.30 11.59
CA LEU A 35 17.49 -26.89 10.93
C LEU A 35 18.68 -25.94 10.81
N LYS A 36 18.42 -24.63 10.88
CA LYS A 36 19.42 -23.56 10.80
C LYS A 36 18.92 -22.33 11.56
N ALA A 37 19.85 -21.49 11.98
CA ALA A 37 19.52 -20.17 12.52
C ALA A 37 18.72 -19.34 11.49
N PRO A 38 17.63 -18.68 11.91
CA PRO A 38 16.89 -17.72 11.09
C PRO A 38 17.79 -16.63 10.50
N ASP A 39 17.57 -16.32 9.22
CA ASP A 39 18.30 -15.29 8.47
C ASP A 39 17.35 -14.18 7.98
N ARG A 40 17.86 -13.20 7.23
CA ARG A 40 17.05 -12.07 6.74
C ARG A 40 15.82 -12.52 5.93
N ARG A 41 15.95 -13.61 5.19
CA ARG A 41 14.92 -14.15 4.30
C ARG A 41 13.94 -15.02 5.07
N ASP A 42 14.47 -15.90 5.92
CA ASP A 42 13.72 -16.86 6.71
C ASP A 42 13.68 -16.41 8.19
N ASN A 43 13.10 -15.23 8.46
CA ASN A 43 13.09 -14.61 9.79
C ASN A 43 11.85 -14.97 10.66
N GLY A 44 11.15 -16.04 10.30
CA GLY A 44 10.08 -16.65 11.10
C GLY A 44 8.73 -15.92 11.14
N VAL A 45 8.68 -14.59 10.98
CA VAL A 45 7.43 -13.82 11.07
C VAL A 45 7.27 -12.78 9.96
N HIS A 46 6.10 -12.79 9.32
CA HIS A 46 5.62 -11.74 8.43
C HIS A 46 4.80 -10.71 9.22
N PHE A 47 4.86 -9.46 8.79
CA PHE A 47 3.97 -8.40 9.26
C PHE A 47 3.77 -7.35 8.17
N SER A 48 2.56 -6.79 8.12
CA SER A 48 2.19 -5.73 7.18
C SER A 48 2.99 -4.45 7.43
N LYS A 49 3.52 -3.82 6.38
CA LYS A 49 4.41 -2.64 6.53
C LYS A 49 3.67 -1.30 6.55
N SER A 50 2.34 -1.34 6.50
CA SER A 50 1.47 -0.16 6.55
C SER A 50 0.05 -0.56 6.96
N ALA A 51 -0.78 0.42 7.31
CA ALA A 51 -2.21 0.18 7.53
C ALA A 51 -2.91 -0.37 6.26
N PHE A 52 -2.47 0.08 5.07
CA PHE A 52 -3.01 -0.40 3.79
C PHE A 52 -2.65 -1.87 3.52
N GLU A 53 -1.40 -2.26 3.77
CA GLU A 53 -1.01 -3.67 3.71
C GLU A 53 -1.75 -4.50 4.78
N GLY A 54 -2.00 -3.94 5.96
CA GLY A 54 -2.79 -4.61 7.00
C GLY A 54 -4.21 -4.93 6.56
N LEU A 55 -4.86 -4.03 5.79
CA LEU A 55 -6.13 -4.31 5.14
C LEU A 55 -5.98 -5.42 4.08
N ALA A 56 -4.97 -5.32 3.22
CA ALA A 56 -4.74 -6.31 2.17
C ALA A 56 -4.56 -7.73 2.74
N ASP A 57 -3.72 -7.87 3.78
CA ASP A 57 -3.49 -9.13 4.47
C ASP A 57 -4.78 -9.65 5.12
N ARG A 58 -5.54 -8.81 5.82
CA ARG A 58 -6.82 -9.25 6.43
C ARG A 58 -7.83 -9.73 5.39
N LEU A 59 -7.96 -9.06 4.25
CA LEU A 59 -8.87 -9.46 3.18
C LEU A 59 -8.50 -10.82 2.54
N VAL A 60 -7.22 -11.21 2.61
CA VAL A 60 -6.74 -12.51 2.10
C VAL A 60 -6.88 -13.61 3.17
N TRP A 61 -6.41 -13.33 4.39
CA TRP A 61 -6.20 -14.36 5.41
C TRP A 61 -7.38 -14.53 6.39
N SER A 62 -8.21 -13.50 6.57
CA SER A 62 -9.31 -13.55 7.55
C SER A 62 -10.61 -13.97 6.88
N LYS A 63 -11.14 -15.13 7.28
CA LYS A 63 -12.42 -15.64 6.78
C LYS A 63 -13.53 -14.61 7.00
N GLY A 64 -14.22 -14.24 5.92
CA GLY A 64 -15.35 -13.31 5.97
C GLY A 64 -14.95 -11.83 6.11
N ALA A 65 -13.66 -11.49 6.06
CA ALA A 65 -13.24 -10.10 6.00
C ALA A 65 -13.75 -9.45 4.69
N MET A 66 -14.35 -8.28 4.84
CA MET A 66 -14.85 -7.48 3.72
C MET A 66 -14.36 -6.05 3.87
N MET A 67 -14.08 -5.39 2.75
CA MET A 67 -13.53 -4.03 2.76
C MET A 67 -14.41 -3.05 3.54
N PHE A 68 -15.74 -3.18 3.46
CA PHE A 68 -16.68 -2.26 4.10
C PHE A 68 -16.93 -2.55 5.59
N THR A 69 -16.58 -3.74 6.09
CA THR A 69 -16.66 -4.08 7.53
C THR A 69 -15.31 -3.95 8.23
N ASP A 70 -14.21 -3.87 7.47
CA ASP A 70 -12.88 -3.65 8.01
C ASP A 70 -12.73 -2.24 8.62
N PRO A 71 -12.11 -2.08 9.81
CA PRO A 71 -11.94 -0.78 10.45
C PRO A 71 -11.18 0.26 9.60
N PHE A 72 -10.23 -0.18 8.78
CA PHE A 72 -9.49 0.70 7.88
C PHE A 72 -10.15 0.80 6.50
N GLY A 73 -10.62 -0.33 5.97
CA GLY A 73 -11.29 -0.39 4.67
C GLY A 73 -12.55 0.48 4.60
N SER A 74 -13.39 0.45 5.65
CA SER A 74 -14.59 1.30 5.75
C SER A 74 -14.26 2.79 5.70
N ARG A 75 -13.17 3.21 6.37
CA ARG A 75 -12.68 4.59 6.34
C ARG A 75 -12.16 5.02 4.96
N LEU A 76 -11.46 4.12 4.25
CA LEU A 76 -11.03 4.38 2.87
C LEU A 76 -12.23 4.64 1.95
N LEU A 77 -13.28 3.82 2.06
CA LEU A 77 -14.51 3.98 1.28
C LEU A 77 -15.26 5.26 1.65
N GLY A 78 -15.35 5.58 2.95
CA GLY A 78 -15.94 6.82 3.45
C GLY A 78 -15.16 8.08 3.07
N SER A 79 -13.90 7.96 2.62
CA SER A 79 -13.03 9.07 2.23
C SER A 79 -13.16 9.45 0.75
N ASN A 80 -14.30 9.15 0.11
CA ASN A 80 -14.57 9.39 -1.31
C ASN A 80 -13.57 8.72 -2.27
N ILE A 81 -12.95 7.62 -1.87
CA ILE A 81 -12.11 6.80 -2.74
C ILE A 81 -12.99 5.70 -3.35
N PRO A 82 -13.17 5.66 -4.69
CA PRO A 82 -14.04 4.66 -5.30
C PRO A 82 -13.59 3.24 -4.94
N SER A 83 -14.54 2.37 -4.56
CA SER A 83 -14.26 0.99 -4.17
C SER A 83 -13.46 0.21 -5.22
N LEU A 84 -13.78 0.39 -6.49
CA LEU A 84 -13.04 -0.20 -7.61
C LEU A 84 -11.58 0.26 -7.65
N THR A 85 -11.30 1.51 -7.29
CA THR A 85 -9.92 2.01 -7.19
C THR A 85 -9.17 1.30 -6.07
N VAL A 86 -9.79 1.15 -4.90
CA VAL A 86 -9.19 0.43 -3.77
C VAL A 86 -8.93 -1.03 -4.14
N GLN A 87 -9.90 -1.71 -4.77
CA GLN A 87 -9.74 -3.09 -5.25
C GLN A 87 -8.56 -3.24 -6.23
N ASN A 88 -8.42 -2.31 -7.17
CA ASN A 88 -7.28 -2.29 -8.07
C ASN A 88 -5.96 -2.03 -7.32
N TRP A 89 -5.97 -1.12 -6.35
CA TRP A 89 -4.80 -0.80 -5.54
C TRP A 89 -4.32 -1.95 -4.66
N LEU A 90 -5.21 -2.84 -4.21
CA LEU A 90 -4.84 -4.06 -3.48
C LEU A 90 -3.99 -5.03 -4.33
N ARG A 91 -3.99 -4.89 -5.66
CA ARG A 91 -3.09 -5.63 -6.57
C ARG A 91 -1.72 -4.98 -6.71
N ASN A 92 -1.43 -3.97 -5.90
CA ASN A 92 -0.19 -3.21 -5.87
C ASN A 92 0.27 -2.62 -7.23
N PRO A 93 -0.60 -1.93 -7.99
CA PRO A 93 -0.24 -1.33 -9.27
C PRO A 93 0.75 -0.16 -9.08
N VAL A 94 1.44 0.21 -10.16
CA VAL A 94 2.26 1.43 -10.18
C VAL A 94 1.37 2.64 -10.41
N VAL A 95 1.43 3.60 -9.49
CA VAL A 95 0.72 4.88 -9.57
C VAL A 95 1.72 6.00 -9.36
N GLN A 96 1.85 6.91 -10.32
CA GLN A 96 2.82 8.02 -10.25
C GLN A 96 4.27 7.54 -10.03
N GLY A 97 4.69 6.49 -10.73
CA GLY A 97 6.07 6.00 -10.69
C GLY A 97 6.46 5.19 -9.45
N LYS A 98 5.53 4.92 -8.52
CA LYS A 98 5.76 4.04 -7.37
C LYS A 98 4.58 3.09 -7.18
N CYS A 99 4.84 1.86 -6.76
CA CYS A 99 3.77 0.91 -6.43
C CYS A 99 2.95 1.41 -5.22
N ILE A 100 1.68 1.03 -5.14
CA ILE A 100 0.79 1.49 -4.07
C ILE A 100 1.35 1.15 -2.68
N PHE A 101 1.83 -0.08 -2.45
CA PHE A 101 2.42 -0.45 -1.15
C PHE A 101 3.66 0.41 -0.86
N GLY A 102 4.44 0.76 -1.88
CA GLY A 102 5.55 1.69 -1.73
C GLY A 102 5.11 3.10 -1.30
N HIS A 103 3.98 3.62 -1.81
CA HIS A 103 3.42 4.90 -1.36
C HIS A 103 2.97 4.87 0.09
N MET A 104 2.48 3.72 0.55
CA MET A 104 1.93 3.53 1.89
C MET A 104 2.96 3.01 2.91
N TYR A 105 4.17 2.66 2.48
CA TYR A 105 5.17 2.03 3.33
C TYR A 105 5.46 2.86 4.58
N ALA A 106 5.45 2.20 5.73
CA ALA A 106 5.65 2.79 7.06
C ALA A 106 4.63 3.88 7.44
N LEU A 107 3.48 3.96 6.76
CA LEU A 107 2.40 4.87 7.11
C LEU A 107 1.36 4.20 8.00
N GLU A 108 0.93 4.94 9.02
CA GLU A 108 -0.20 4.58 9.86
C GLU A 108 -1.53 4.85 9.13
N ALA A 109 -2.66 4.55 9.77
CA ALA A 109 -3.97 4.61 9.14
C ALA A 109 -4.31 6.02 8.59
N GLU A 110 -4.08 7.07 9.38
CA GLU A 110 -4.40 8.44 8.95
C GLU A 110 -3.51 8.89 7.80
N GLU A 111 -2.23 8.59 7.88
CA GLU A 111 -1.25 8.92 6.85
C GLU A 111 -1.54 8.19 5.53
N CYS A 112 -1.96 6.92 5.61
CA CYS A 112 -2.43 6.16 4.45
C CYS A 112 -3.66 6.80 3.81
N LEU A 113 -4.63 7.28 4.61
CA LEU A 113 -5.84 7.95 4.10
C LEU A 113 -5.49 9.26 3.38
N MET A 114 -4.68 10.11 4.01
CA MET A 114 -4.21 11.36 3.40
C MET A 114 -3.42 11.09 2.10
N LYS A 115 -2.54 10.09 2.13
CA LYS A 115 -1.80 9.66 0.94
C LYS A 115 -2.75 9.21 -0.17
N ALA A 116 -3.71 8.36 0.16
CA ALA A 116 -4.70 7.83 -0.77
C ALA A 116 -5.51 8.96 -1.44
N GLN A 117 -6.01 9.92 -0.66
CA GLN A 117 -6.70 11.10 -1.17
C GLN A 117 -5.82 11.93 -2.11
N SER A 118 -4.57 12.17 -1.74
CA SER A 118 -3.62 12.93 -2.57
C SER A 118 -3.36 12.28 -3.94
N LEU A 119 -3.29 10.94 -3.99
CA LEU A 119 -3.08 10.17 -5.22
C LEU A 119 -4.30 10.28 -6.15
N ILE A 120 -5.51 10.27 -5.59
CA ILE A 120 -6.76 10.47 -6.34
C ILE A 120 -6.86 11.90 -6.86
N ALA A 121 -6.67 12.90 -6.01
CA ALA A 121 -6.74 14.31 -6.39
C ALA A 121 -5.80 14.64 -7.57
N SER A 122 -4.56 14.14 -7.49
CA SER A 122 -3.57 14.27 -8.55
C SER A 122 -3.97 13.56 -9.85
N ALA A 123 -4.61 12.39 -9.76
CA ALA A 123 -5.11 11.67 -10.93
C ALA A 123 -6.27 12.42 -11.60
N THR A 124 -7.20 12.96 -10.81
CA THR A 124 -8.33 13.76 -11.29
C THR A 124 -7.85 15.03 -11.98
N HIS A 125 -6.90 15.76 -11.38
CA HIS A 125 -6.32 16.95 -11.98
C HIS A 125 -5.66 16.66 -13.35
N ARG A 126 -4.85 15.60 -13.45
CA ARG A 126 -4.23 15.18 -14.72
C ARG A 126 -5.25 14.80 -15.78
N ARG A 127 -6.32 14.08 -15.42
CA ARG A 127 -7.40 13.75 -16.36
C ARG A 127 -8.12 15.00 -16.88
N GLY A 128 -8.39 15.96 -15.99
CA GLY A 128 -8.98 17.25 -16.35
C GLY A 128 -8.12 18.01 -17.37
N ASN A 129 -6.82 18.11 -17.10
CA ASN A 129 -5.86 18.78 -18.00
C ASN A 129 -5.73 18.06 -19.35
N LEU A 130 -5.72 16.73 -19.37
CA LEU A 130 -5.66 15.99 -20.63
C LEU A 130 -6.94 16.18 -21.44
N ALA A 131 -8.11 16.13 -20.79
CA ALA A 131 -9.39 16.35 -21.45
C ALA A 131 -9.52 17.75 -22.04
N SER A 132 -9.03 18.80 -21.35
CA SER A 132 -9.03 20.16 -21.88
C SER A 132 -8.09 20.32 -23.08
N LEU A 133 -6.89 19.71 -23.03
CA LEU A 133 -5.94 19.70 -24.15
C LEU A 133 -6.49 18.98 -25.39
N LEU A 134 -7.17 17.84 -25.21
CA LEU A 134 -7.79 17.10 -26.30
C LEU A 134 -8.93 17.90 -26.95
N LYS A 135 -9.77 18.56 -26.15
CA LYS A 135 -10.81 19.47 -26.66
C LYS A 135 -10.22 20.64 -27.45
N ALA A 136 -9.18 21.29 -26.93
CA ALA A 136 -8.51 22.40 -27.61
C ALA A 136 -7.89 21.98 -28.96
N LYS A 137 -7.25 20.79 -29.02
CA LYS A 137 -6.73 20.22 -30.27
C LYS A 137 -7.84 19.91 -31.28
N ALA A 138 -8.98 19.37 -30.83
CA ALA A 138 -10.11 19.10 -31.71
C ALA A 138 -10.66 20.40 -32.34
N SER A 139 -10.82 21.46 -31.54
CA SER A 139 -11.30 22.77 -32.03
C SER A 139 -10.33 23.48 -32.98
N LEU A 140 -9.01 23.31 -32.80
CA LEU A 140 -8.01 23.82 -33.74
C LEU A 140 -8.06 23.09 -35.10
N ASN A 141 -8.34 21.78 -35.10
CA ASN A 141 -8.46 21.00 -36.34
C ASN A 141 -9.75 21.31 -37.11
N THR A 142 -10.88 21.58 -36.43
CA THR A 142 -12.12 21.96 -37.11
C THR A 142 -12.02 23.32 -37.80
N ASN A 143 -11.25 24.27 -37.24
CA ASN A 143 -11.04 25.59 -37.83
C ASN A 143 -10.08 25.59 -39.03
N LYS A 144 -9.29 24.53 -39.24
CA LYS A 144 -8.42 24.37 -40.42
C LYS A 144 -9.12 23.77 -41.64
N ILE A 145 -10.33 23.24 -41.48
CA ILE A 145 -11.08 22.54 -42.54
C ILE A 145 -12.21 23.43 -43.10
N ALA A 146 -12.45 24.61 -42.53
CA ALA A 146 -13.38 25.57 -43.13
C ALA A 146 -12.82 26.05 -44.49
N PRO A 147 -13.51 25.81 -45.62
CA PRO A 147 -13.07 26.33 -46.91
C PRO A 147 -13.16 27.86 -46.89
N ALA A 148 -12.10 28.53 -47.38
CA ALA A 148 -12.14 29.96 -47.64
C ALA A 148 -13.23 30.27 -48.69
N PRO A 149 -13.91 31.43 -48.59
CA PRO A 149 -15.00 31.81 -49.50
C PRO A 149 -14.54 31.94 -50.96
#